data_AF-A0AAE1QF89-F1
#
_entry.id   AF-A0AAE1QF89-F1
#
_cell.length_a   1.000
_cell.length_b   1.000
_cell.length_c   1.000
_cell.angle_alpha   90.00
_cell.angle_beta   90.00
_cell.angle_gamma   90.00
#
_symmetry.space_group_name_H-M   'P 1'
#
loop_
_entity.id
_entity.type
_entity.pdbx_description
1 polymer ?
#
loop_
_entity_poly.entity_id
_entity_poly.type
_entity_poly.pdbx_seq_one_letter_code
_entity_poly.pdbx_strand_id
1 'polypeptide(L)'
;MTFRTWEECAEDRSDWRLTAIRETEEAMNTALAQKRARRRERQEQPQQSSHRLSTADSVHSCLGDIMSATAIMSENKLETAPFDPRFPNQNQAKYCYQSFVDYHRCQKLKGEEYEPCEYFKKVFTSICPNAWVEKWNDQLEAGTFPGTI
;
A
#
# COMPACT_ATOMS: atom_id res chain seq x y z
N MET A 1 -13.71 -65.23 -14.37
CA MET A 1 -13.24 -63.94 -14.93
C MET A 1 -14.41 -63.31 -15.65
N THR A 2 -15.21 -62.50 -14.96
CA THR A 2 -16.35 -61.80 -15.56
C THR A 2 -15.82 -60.55 -16.26
N PHE A 3 -15.91 -60.54 -17.59
CA PHE A 3 -15.64 -59.35 -18.38
C PHE A 3 -16.73 -58.33 -18.06
N ARG A 4 -16.35 -57.14 -17.57
CA ARG A 4 -17.29 -56.04 -17.36
C ARG A 4 -17.99 -55.70 -18.67
N THR A 5 -19.29 -55.50 -18.63
CA THR A 5 -20.06 -55.09 -19.80
C THR A 5 -19.70 -53.65 -20.17
N TRP A 6 -19.93 -53.27 -21.42
CA TRP A 6 -19.61 -51.95 -21.94
C TRP A 6 -20.34 -50.81 -21.20
N GLU A 7 -21.51 -51.09 -20.62
CA GLU A 7 -22.29 -50.16 -19.79
C GLU A 7 -21.55 -49.79 -18.48
N GLU A 8 -20.95 -50.76 -17.79
CA GLU A 8 -20.16 -50.52 -16.57
C GLU A 8 -18.89 -49.69 -16.85
N CYS A 9 -18.26 -49.86 -18.03
CA CYS A 9 -17.10 -49.05 -18.44
C CYS A 9 -17.46 -47.58 -18.78
N ALA A 10 -18.73 -47.29 -19.10
CA ALA A 10 -19.20 -45.94 -19.45
C ALA A 10 -19.61 -45.13 -18.20
N GLU A 11 -20.12 -45.78 -17.16
CA GLU A 11 -20.42 -45.18 -15.87
C GLU A 11 -19.13 -44.79 -15.10
N ASP A 12 -18.12 -45.67 -15.07
CA ASP A 12 -16.76 -45.35 -14.57
C ASP A 12 -16.16 -44.13 -15.27
N ARG A 13 -16.53 -43.90 -16.56
CA ARG A 13 -16.07 -42.75 -17.36
C ARG A 13 -16.75 -41.43 -16.99
N SER A 14 -17.98 -41.50 -16.50
CA SER A 14 -18.75 -40.34 -16.09
C SER A 14 -18.44 -39.99 -14.64
N ASP A 15 -18.18 -41.01 -13.81
CA ASP A 15 -17.81 -40.86 -12.41
C ASP A 15 -16.43 -40.22 -12.23
N TRP A 16 -15.41 -40.57 -13.05
CA TRP A 16 -14.11 -39.86 -13.00
C TRP A 16 -14.20 -38.39 -13.39
N ARG A 17 -15.12 -38.03 -14.29
CA ARG A 17 -15.32 -36.63 -14.70
C ARG A 17 -15.95 -35.83 -13.56
N LEU A 18 -16.95 -36.39 -12.89
CA LEU A 18 -17.61 -35.76 -11.77
C LEU A 18 -16.69 -35.68 -10.54
N THR A 19 -15.88 -36.71 -10.27
CA THR A 19 -14.84 -36.65 -9.23
C THR A 19 -13.76 -35.62 -9.56
N ALA A 20 -13.27 -35.56 -10.80
CA ALA A 20 -12.33 -34.52 -11.22
C ALA A 20 -12.91 -33.10 -11.07
N ILE A 21 -14.18 -32.89 -11.41
CA ILE A 21 -14.87 -31.60 -11.20
C ILE A 21 -14.91 -31.27 -9.69
N ARG A 22 -15.36 -32.21 -8.86
CA ARG A 22 -15.44 -32.02 -7.40
C ARG A 22 -14.06 -31.73 -6.78
N GLU A 23 -13.02 -32.41 -7.23
CA GLU A 23 -11.63 -32.17 -6.80
C GLU A 23 -11.16 -30.76 -7.16
N THR A 24 -11.51 -30.26 -8.36
CA THR A 24 -11.17 -28.88 -8.75
C THR A 24 -11.93 -27.83 -7.94
N GLU A 25 -13.18 -28.10 -7.58
CA GLU A 25 -13.98 -27.22 -6.72
C GLU A 25 -13.43 -27.18 -5.29
N GLU A 26 -13.06 -28.32 -4.73
CA GLU A 26 -12.42 -28.44 -3.42
C GLU A 26 -11.05 -27.73 -3.39
N ALA A 27 -10.25 -27.87 -4.44
CA ALA A 27 -8.98 -27.15 -4.59
C ALA A 27 -9.18 -25.63 -4.67
N MET A 28 -10.18 -25.17 -5.44
CA MET A 28 -10.52 -23.75 -5.56
C MET A 28 -11.02 -23.17 -4.23
N ASN A 29 -11.86 -23.90 -3.50
CA ASN A 29 -12.38 -23.50 -2.20
C ASN A 29 -11.27 -23.40 -1.14
N THR A 30 -10.33 -24.36 -1.15
CA THR A 30 -9.15 -24.35 -0.27
C THR A 30 -8.23 -23.17 -0.60
N ALA A 31 -8.00 -22.88 -1.88
CA ALA A 31 -7.23 -21.71 -2.32
C ALA A 31 -7.88 -20.38 -1.90
N LEU A 32 -9.21 -20.28 -1.95
CA LEU A 32 -9.95 -19.11 -1.46
C LEU A 32 -9.84 -18.96 0.06
N ALA A 33 -9.93 -20.06 0.81
CA ALA A 33 -9.73 -20.07 2.27
C ALA A 33 -8.31 -19.60 2.65
N GLN A 34 -7.27 -20.08 1.94
CA GLN A 34 -5.89 -19.63 2.12
C GLN A 34 -5.70 -18.15 1.78
N LYS A 35 -6.32 -17.66 0.69
CA LYS A 35 -6.30 -16.22 0.34
C LYS A 35 -6.99 -15.36 1.40
N ARG A 36 -8.11 -15.82 1.98
CA ARG A 36 -8.82 -15.15 3.08
C ARG A 36 -7.97 -15.12 4.37
N ALA A 37 -7.28 -16.20 4.71
CA ALA A 37 -6.37 -16.27 5.87
C ALA A 37 -5.19 -15.28 5.73
N ARG A 38 -4.50 -15.28 4.58
CA ARG A 38 -3.42 -14.31 4.29
C ARG A 38 -3.89 -12.86 4.31
N ARG A 39 -5.16 -12.59 3.96
CA ARG A 39 -5.74 -11.23 4.02
C ARG A 39 -5.96 -10.79 5.48
N ARG A 40 -6.31 -11.71 6.39
CA ARG A 40 -6.41 -11.43 7.83
C ARG A 40 -5.03 -11.17 8.45
N GLU A 41 -4.03 -12.00 8.15
CA GLU A 41 -2.64 -11.78 8.60
C GLU A 41 -2.06 -10.43 8.12
N ARG A 42 -2.41 -9.99 6.89
CA ARG A 42 -1.99 -8.67 6.38
C ARG A 42 -2.66 -7.50 7.14
N GLN A 43 -3.87 -7.68 7.65
CA GLN A 43 -4.57 -6.67 8.45
C GLN A 43 -4.04 -6.60 9.89
N GLU A 44 -3.39 -7.66 10.36
CA GLU A 44 -2.83 -7.76 11.72
C GLU A 44 -1.36 -7.36 11.83
N GLN A 45 -0.72 -6.87 10.76
CA GLN A 45 0.63 -6.32 10.90
C GLN A 45 0.60 -5.09 11.83
N PRO A 46 1.24 -5.16 13.01
CA PRO A 46 1.43 -3.98 13.82
C PRO A 46 2.34 -3.04 13.03
N GLN A 47 1.98 -1.76 12.96
CA GLN A 47 2.93 -0.75 12.55
C GLN A 47 4.09 -0.81 13.52
N GLN A 48 5.24 -1.31 13.05
CA GLN A 48 6.44 -1.43 13.85
C GLN A 48 6.99 -0.02 14.05
N SER A 49 6.47 0.66 15.07
CA SER A 49 7.02 1.91 15.56
C SER A 49 8.41 1.61 16.10
N SER A 50 9.41 2.08 15.37
CA SER A 50 10.78 2.14 15.81
C SER A 50 10.89 3.12 16.99
N HIS A 51 10.63 2.65 18.21
CA HIS A 51 11.19 3.23 19.42
C HIS A 51 11.96 2.15 20.17
N ARG A 52 13.24 2.04 19.85
CA ARG A 52 14.24 1.44 20.73
C ARG A 52 15.39 2.43 20.91
N LEU A 53 15.22 3.32 21.87
CA LEU A 53 16.23 4.03 22.67
C LEU A 53 15.48 4.42 23.96
N SER A 54 15.96 4.43 25.19
CA SER A 54 17.16 3.98 25.89
C SER A 54 16.77 4.23 27.36
N THR A 55 17.11 3.32 28.27
CA THR A 55 17.10 3.46 29.74
C THR A 55 16.69 4.85 30.29
N ALA A 56 15.42 4.99 30.67
CA ALA A 56 14.91 6.17 31.39
C ALA A 56 14.52 5.77 32.81
N ASP A 57 15.52 5.35 33.61
CA ASP A 57 15.41 5.16 35.06
C ASP A 57 16.78 5.49 35.69
N SER A 58 17.18 6.77 35.72
CA SER A 58 18.28 7.26 36.59
C SER A 58 18.59 8.77 36.55
N VAL A 59 17.91 9.61 35.76
CA VAL A 59 18.26 11.06 35.69
C VAL A 59 17.13 12.01 36.10
N HIS A 60 16.05 11.52 36.71
CA HIS A 60 14.91 12.34 37.10
C HIS A 60 15.10 13.18 38.39
N SER A 61 16.30 13.25 38.98
CA SER A 61 16.50 13.94 40.26
C SER A 61 17.31 15.24 40.21
N CYS A 62 17.88 15.65 39.07
CA CYS A 62 18.87 16.75 39.06
C CYS A 62 18.60 17.90 38.08
N LEU A 63 17.50 17.91 37.34
CA LEU A 63 17.24 18.92 36.29
C LEU A 63 15.91 19.63 36.50
N GLY A 64 15.67 20.12 37.72
CA GLY A 64 14.49 20.91 38.06
C GLY A 64 14.48 22.34 37.50
N ASP A 65 15.63 22.90 37.10
CA ASP A 65 15.74 24.35 36.83
C ASP A 65 16.50 24.72 35.54
N ILE A 66 16.64 23.79 34.58
CA ILE A 66 17.24 24.07 33.24
C ILE A 66 16.32 23.54 32.12
N MET A 67 15.01 23.75 32.21
CA MET A 67 14.06 23.44 31.12
C MET A 67 13.42 24.69 30.49
N SER A 68 13.88 25.90 30.87
CA SER A 68 13.28 27.17 30.41
C SER A 68 14.15 27.98 29.43
N ALA A 69 15.39 27.55 29.13
CA ALA A 69 16.29 28.25 28.21
C ALA A 69 16.60 27.52 26.88
N THR A 70 15.90 26.41 26.59
CA THR A 70 15.90 25.78 25.24
C THR A 70 14.52 25.88 24.59
N ALA A 71 13.76 26.93 24.91
CA ALA A 71 12.69 27.38 24.03
C ALA A 71 13.34 28.07 22.82
N ILE A 72 12.93 27.69 21.61
CA ILE A 72 13.42 28.16 20.30
C ILE A 72 14.69 27.45 19.78
N MET A 73 14.67 26.12 19.78
CA MET A 73 14.97 25.39 18.55
C MET A 73 13.73 24.56 18.29
N SER A 74 12.78 25.11 17.54
CA SER A 74 11.91 24.24 16.76
C SER A 74 12.86 23.32 16.00
N GLU A 75 12.81 22.02 16.28
CA GLU A 75 13.43 21.01 15.44
C GLU A 75 12.76 21.13 14.07
N ASN A 76 13.19 22.08 13.26
CA ASN A 76 12.92 22.13 11.83
C ASN A 76 13.70 20.97 11.23
N LYS A 77 13.22 19.75 11.45
CA LYS A 77 13.72 18.57 10.79
C LYS A 77 13.41 18.79 9.32
N LEU A 78 14.45 19.10 8.55
CA LEU A 78 14.37 19.27 7.12
C LEU A 78 14.08 17.89 6.52
N GLU A 79 12.80 17.56 6.41
CA GLU A 79 12.34 16.33 5.80
C GLU A 79 12.00 16.61 4.33
N THR A 80 12.45 15.71 3.48
CA THR A 80 12.12 15.67 2.05
C THR A 80 11.45 14.33 1.73
N ALA A 81 11.02 14.15 0.49
CA ALA A 81 10.47 12.88 0.04
C ALA A 81 11.47 11.73 0.27
N PRO A 82 11.02 10.60 0.83
CA PRO A 82 11.88 9.44 1.05
C PRO A 82 12.25 8.77 -0.28
N PHE A 83 13.33 8.00 -0.28
CA PHE A 83 13.70 7.18 -1.43
C PHE A 83 12.69 6.04 -1.64
N ASP A 84 12.14 5.94 -2.85
CA ASP A 84 11.23 4.85 -3.25
C ASP A 84 11.98 3.79 -4.08
N PRO A 85 12.08 2.53 -3.62
CA PRO A 85 12.75 1.45 -4.35
C PRO A 85 12.14 1.13 -5.72
N ARG A 86 10.89 1.56 -5.99
CA ARG A 86 10.24 1.40 -7.31
C ARG A 86 10.88 2.29 -8.38
N PHE A 87 11.52 3.37 -7.98
CA PHE A 87 12.15 4.36 -8.86
C PHE A 87 13.65 4.52 -8.54
N PRO A 88 14.47 3.48 -8.74
CA PRO A 88 15.90 3.51 -8.38
C PRO A 88 16.77 4.30 -9.36
N ASN A 89 16.23 4.66 -10.53
CA ASN A 89 16.97 5.33 -11.59
C ASN A 89 17.10 6.84 -11.31
N GLN A 90 18.06 7.49 -11.98
CA GLN A 90 18.29 8.94 -11.82
C GLN A 90 17.12 9.81 -12.34
N ASN A 91 16.34 9.30 -13.30
CA ASN A 91 15.19 10.03 -13.83
C ASN A 91 13.97 9.91 -12.92
N GLN A 92 13.67 10.98 -12.17
CA GLN A 92 12.56 11.05 -11.21
C GLN A 92 11.22 11.52 -11.81
N ALA A 93 11.13 11.72 -13.13
CA ALA A 93 9.90 12.20 -13.77
C ALA A 93 8.70 11.25 -13.54
N LYS A 94 8.94 9.94 -13.56
CA LYS A 94 7.90 8.94 -13.28
C LYS A 94 7.46 8.94 -11.81
N TYR A 95 8.37 9.20 -10.88
CA TYR A 95 8.05 9.29 -9.47
C TYR A 95 7.15 10.49 -9.20
N CYS A 96 7.54 11.67 -9.70
CA CYS A 96 6.73 12.90 -9.63
C CYS A 96 5.32 12.69 -10.21
N TYR A 97 5.21 12.21 -11.45
CA TYR A 97 3.92 12.01 -12.11
C TYR A 97 3.02 11.02 -11.35
N GLN A 98 3.59 9.92 -10.86
CA GLN A 98 2.83 8.92 -10.11
C GLN A 98 2.30 9.48 -8.79
N SER A 99 3.12 10.23 -8.04
CA SER A 99 2.71 10.85 -6.78
C SER A 99 1.61 11.90 -6.98
N PHE A 100 1.65 12.66 -8.08
CA PHE A 100 0.59 13.61 -8.43
C PHE A 100 -0.75 12.89 -8.68
N VAL A 101 -0.75 11.86 -9.54
CA VAL A 101 -1.97 11.09 -9.85
C VAL A 101 -2.51 10.37 -8.60
N ASP A 102 -1.64 9.82 -7.76
CA ASP A 102 -2.04 9.13 -6.54
C ASP A 102 -2.69 10.08 -5.52
N TYR A 103 -2.23 11.33 -5.43
CA TYR A 103 -2.86 12.34 -4.58
C TYR A 103 -4.31 12.61 -4.99
N HIS A 104 -4.55 12.85 -6.28
CA HIS A 104 -5.91 13.13 -6.78
C HIS A 104 -6.83 11.89 -6.72
N ARG A 105 -6.28 10.70 -6.97
CA ARG A 105 -7.02 9.44 -6.79
C ARG A 105 -7.40 9.22 -5.32
N CYS A 106 -6.49 9.53 -4.40
CA CYS A 106 -6.70 9.41 -2.96
C CYS A 106 -7.85 10.31 -2.50
N GLN A 107 -7.84 11.58 -2.92
CA GLN A 107 -8.94 12.52 -2.64
C GLN A 107 -10.29 12.04 -3.18
N LYS A 108 -10.32 11.52 -4.40
CA LYS A 108 -11.57 11.03 -5.01
C LYS A 108 -12.16 9.81 -4.28
N LEU A 109 -11.30 8.90 -3.79
CA LEU A 109 -11.74 7.67 -3.14
C LEU A 109 -12.04 7.82 -1.65
N LYS A 110 -11.29 8.69 -0.95
CA LYS A 110 -11.31 8.78 0.52
C LYS A 110 -11.84 10.11 1.05
N GLY A 111 -11.92 11.15 0.23
CA GLY A 111 -12.25 12.51 0.65
C GLY A 111 -11.02 13.31 1.12
N GLU A 112 -11.25 14.56 1.51
CA GLU A 112 -10.19 15.53 1.82
C GLU A 112 -9.52 15.29 3.19
N GLU A 113 -10.17 14.59 4.13
CA GLU A 113 -9.68 14.38 5.51
C GLU A 113 -8.80 13.13 5.71
N TYR A 114 -8.33 12.49 4.65
CA TYR A 114 -7.52 11.29 4.77
C TYR A 114 -6.03 11.63 4.91
N GLU A 115 -5.51 11.53 6.15
CA GLU A 115 -4.11 11.76 6.53
C GLU A 115 -3.06 11.17 5.55
N PRO A 116 -3.17 9.91 5.07
CA PRO A 116 -2.21 9.38 4.11
C PRO A 116 -2.24 10.03 2.71
N CYS A 117 -3.30 10.78 2.34
CA CYS A 117 -3.28 11.58 1.11
C CYS A 117 -2.28 12.74 1.24
N GLU A 118 -2.07 13.29 2.44
CA GLU A 118 -1.12 14.38 2.67
C GLU A 118 0.33 13.96 2.39
N TYR A 119 0.66 12.68 2.61
CA TYR A 119 1.95 12.14 2.25
C TYR A 119 2.25 12.34 0.75
N PHE A 120 1.30 12.00 -0.12
CA PHE A 120 1.46 12.20 -1.56
C PHE A 120 1.59 13.68 -1.92
N LYS A 121 0.87 14.56 -1.21
CA LYS A 121 1.00 16.02 -1.35
C LYS A 121 2.41 16.52 -1.07
N LYS A 122 3.01 16.06 0.03
CA LYS A 122 4.40 16.38 0.41
C LYS A 122 5.40 15.88 -0.63
N VAL A 123 5.18 14.67 -1.16
CA VAL A 123 6.09 14.05 -2.15
C VAL A 123 6.06 14.77 -3.49
N PHE A 124 4.88 15.01 -4.09
CA PHE A 124 4.87 15.66 -5.41
C PHE A 124 5.33 17.13 -5.32
N THR A 125 5.04 17.83 -4.22
CA THR A 125 5.48 19.24 -4.03
C THR A 125 7.01 19.36 -3.90
N SER A 126 7.69 18.33 -3.39
CA SER A 126 9.15 18.36 -3.22
C SER A 126 9.93 17.90 -4.46
N ILE A 127 9.35 17.01 -5.29
CA ILE A 127 10.05 16.41 -6.43
C ILE A 127 9.64 17.05 -7.76
N CYS A 128 8.37 17.44 -7.90
CA CYS A 128 7.87 17.95 -9.18
C CYS A 128 8.30 19.40 -9.40
N PRO A 129 8.69 19.77 -10.63
CA PRO A 129 8.78 21.17 -11.02
C PRO A 129 7.40 21.85 -10.92
N ASN A 130 7.32 23.04 -10.32
CA ASN A 130 6.05 23.79 -10.18
C ASN A 130 5.35 24.01 -11.52
N ALA A 131 6.11 24.28 -12.58
CA ALA A 131 5.58 24.48 -13.93
C ALA A 131 4.87 23.24 -14.51
N TRP A 132 5.15 22.03 -14.02
CA TRP A 132 4.41 20.83 -14.42
C TRP A 132 3.11 20.70 -13.64
N VAL A 133 3.16 20.97 -12.33
CA VAL A 133 2.00 20.92 -11.44
C VAL A 133 0.93 21.91 -11.90
N GLU A 134 1.30 23.15 -12.22
CA GLU A 134 0.39 24.17 -12.74
C GLU A 134 -0.30 23.70 -14.03
N LYS A 135 0.48 23.22 -15.02
CA LYS A 135 -0.07 22.72 -16.28
C LYS A 135 -1.03 21.54 -16.08
N TRP A 136 -0.73 20.63 -15.17
CA TRP A 136 -1.61 19.51 -14.88
C TRP A 136 -2.87 19.96 -14.14
N ASN A 137 -2.77 20.93 -13.23
CA ASN A 137 -3.94 21.53 -12.59
C ASN A 137 -4.86 22.19 -13.63
N ASP A 138 -4.31 22.98 -14.56
CA ASP A 138 -5.08 23.57 -15.65
C ASP A 138 -5.78 22.50 -16.50
N GLN A 139 -5.11 21.38 -16.78
CA GLN A 139 -5.69 20.24 -17.51
C GLN A 139 -6.80 19.53 -16.74
N LEU A 140 -6.70 19.48 -15.41
CA LEU A 140 -7.75 18.91 -14.54
C LEU A 140 -8.98 19.81 -14.51
N GLU A 141 -8.80 21.12 -14.37
CA GLU A 141 -9.89 22.10 -14.43
C GLU A 141 -10.57 22.11 -15.80
N ALA A 142 -9.79 21.97 -16.87
CA ALA A 142 -10.30 21.84 -18.24
C ALA A 142 -10.88 20.45 -18.56
N GLY A 143 -10.68 19.44 -17.71
CA GLY A 143 -11.12 18.06 -17.95
C GLY A 143 -10.40 17.35 -19.10
N THR A 144 -9.22 17.81 -19.51
CA THR A 144 -8.44 17.28 -20.64
C THR A 144 -7.26 16.40 -20.21
N PHE A 145 -7.13 16.13 -18.91
CA PHE A 145 -6.02 15.35 -18.36
C PHE A 145 -6.02 13.90 -18.89
N PRO A 146 -4.89 13.40 -19.44
CA PRO A 146 -4.84 12.08 -20.08
C PRO A 146 -4.78 10.90 -19.11
N GLY A 147 -4.51 11.14 -17.82
CA GLY A 147 -4.38 10.09 -16.81
C GLY A 147 -5.69 9.74 -16.11
N THR A 148 -5.83 8.48 -15.67
CA THR A 148 -7.02 8.04 -14.92
C THR A 148 -6.93 8.39 -13.44
N ILE A 149 -7.80 9.31 -13.02
CA ILE A 149 -7.94 9.84 -11.65
C ILE A 149 -9.29 9.43 -11.06
#